data_AF-M6W1V6-F1
#
_entry.id   AF-M6W1V6-F1
#
_cell.length_a   1.000
_cell.length_b   1.000
_cell.length_c   1.000
_cell.angle_alpha   90.00
_cell.angle_beta   90.00
_cell.angle_gamma   90.00
#
_symmetry.space_group_name_H-M   'P 1'
#
loop_
_entity.id
_entity.type
_entity.pdbx_description
1 polymer ?
#
loop_
_entity_poly.entity_id
_entity_poly.type
_entity_poly.pdbx_seq_one_letter_code
_entity_poly.pdbx_strand_id
1 'polypeptide(L)'
;MILKDWLVTRGNAFPNLDPSLRHQGIVWTSGLKTWYQLAERDIWVHGSLDALGEEELPKHSIFGMSLDFVKCTHIGSTEIGSGLARILTYRTQPMEDHPDLSEKTHFFWMSASQFDKALSLFPQIRDRFHACGPGITSSHIRKVLGESANLSVFVHYESWLQSLGLKEFKGKELGNQTKKNSP
;
A
#
# COMPACT_ATOMS: atom_id res chain seq x y z
N MET A 1 -2.99 4.49 -26.59
CA MET A 1 -1.65 4.86 -26.06
C MET A 1 -1.84 5.57 -24.74
N ILE A 2 -1.10 5.20 -23.71
CA ILE A 2 -1.16 5.84 -22.38
C ILE A 2 0.18 6.53 -22.14
N LEU A 3 0.16 7.87 -22.03
CA LEU A 3 1.34 8.73 -21.92
C LEU A 3 1.67 9.14 -20.48
N LYS A 4 0.81 8.80 -19.51
CA LYS A 4 1.04 9.12 -18.10
C LYS A 4 2.11 8.22 -17.51
N ASP A 5 2.80 8.69 -16.49
CA ASP A 5 3.71 7.87 -15.70
C ASP A 5 2.93 7.16 -14.61
N TRP A 6 3.25 5.90 -14.34
CA TRP A 6 2.44 5.06 -13.45
C TRP A 6 3.17 4.77 -12.16
N LEU A 7 2.55 5.16 -11.04
CA LEU A 7 2.88 4.63 -9.74
C LEU A 7 2.06 3.36 -9.48
N VAL A 8 2.76 2.24 -9.33
CA VAL A 8 2.18 0.91 -9.07
C VAL A 8 2.57 0.45 -7.67
N THR A 9 1.60 0.45 -6.75
CA THR A 9 1.88 0.12 -5.34
C THR A 9 1.69 -1.36 -5.01
N ARG A 10 1.09 -2.14 -5.92
CA ARG A 10 0.91 -3.60 -5.83
C ARG A 10 1.09 -4.20 -7.21
N GLY A 11 1.73 -5.37 -7.34
CA GLY A 11 2.01 -5.97 -8.66
C GLY A 11 0.75 -6.19 -9.50
N ASN A 12 -0.36 -6.58 -8.88
CA ASN A 12 -1.65 -6.77 -9.56
C ASN A 12 -2.38 -5.46 -9.90
N ALA A 13 -1.87 -4.29 -9.48
CA ALA A 13 -2.44 -3.00 -9.85
C ALA A 13 -1.98 -2.56 -11.25
N PHE A 14 -0.89 -3.10 -11.78
CA PHE A 14 -0.58 -2.89 -13.20
C PHE A 14 -1.57 -3.72 -14.04
N PRO A 15 -2.42 -3.09 -14.87
CA PRO A 15 -3.48 -3.78 -15.60
C PRO A 15 -2.89 -4.76 -16.62
N ASN A 16 -3.62 -5.85 -16.88
CA ASN A 16 -3.34 -6.67 -18.06
C ASN A 16 -3.80 -5.85 -19.28
N LEU A 17 -2.85 -5.15 -19.89
CA LEU A 17 -3.12 -4.35 -21.08
C LEU A 17 -3.39 -5.28 -22.27
N ASP A 18 -4.32 -4.86 -23.12
CA ASP A 18 -4.47 -5.46 -24.44
C ASP A 18 -3.10 -5.46 -25.15
N PRO A 19 -2.66 -6.54 -25.81
CA PRO A 19 -1.37 -6.57 -26.51
C PRO A 19 -1.16 -5.44 -27.53
N SER A 20 -2.25 -4.88 -28.07
CA SER A 20 -2.24 -3.70 -28.95
C SER A 20 -2.01 -2.36 -28.22
N LEU A 21 -2.24 -2.33 -26.90
CA LEU A 21 -2.03 -1.18 -26.03
C LEU A 21 -0.68 -1.29 -25.32
N ARG A 22 0.24 -0.40 -25.67
CA ARG A 22 1.52 -0.24 -24.94
C ARG A 22 1.44 0.95 -23.98
N HIS A 23 1.90 0.72 -22.76
CA HIS A 23 2.27 1.79 -21.83
C HIS A 23 3.58 2.41 -22.32
N GLN A 24 3.63 3.73 -22.46
CA GLN A 24 4.84 4.44 -22.91
C GLN A 24 5.45 5.37 -21.85
N GLY A 25 4.70 5.70 -20.80
CA GLY A 25 5.26 6.43 -19.66
C GLY A 25 6.18 5.55 -18.83
N ILE A 26 6.82 6.16 -17.83
CA ILE A 26 7.63 5.38 -16.90
C ILE A 26 6.73 4.61 -15.92
N VAL A 27 7.30 3.56 -15.34
CA VAL A 27 6.65 2.75 -14.30
C VAL A 27 7.50 2.87 -13.05
N TRP A 28 6.90 3.38 -11.99
CA TRP A 28 7.50 3.51 -10.66
C TRP A 28 6.75 2.62 -9.68
N THR A 29 7.47 1.96 -8.77
CA THR A 29 6.85 1.03 -7.83
C THR A 29 6.92 1.53 -6.39
N SER A 30 6.06 0.98 -5.53
CA SER A 30 6.15 1.22 -4.09
C SER A 30 7.41 0.61 -3.45
N GLY A 31 8.01 -0.40 -4.06
CA GLY A 31 9.13 -1.13 -3.50
C GLY A 31 9.51 -2.37 -4.32
N LEU A 32 10.64 -2.98 -3.95
CA LEU A 32 11.24 -4.11 -4.67
C LEU A 32 10.30 -5.30 -4.86
N LYS A 33 9.45 -5.62 -3.88
CA LYS A 33 8.48 -6.72 -4.01
C LYS A 33 7.52 -6.50 -5.19
N THR A 34 7.03 -5.28 -5.36
CA THR A 34 6.17 -4.93 -6.50
C THR A 34 6.97 -4.91 -7.79
N TRP A 35 8.21 -4.43 -7.76
CA TRP A 35 9.12 -4.49 -8.91
C TRP A 35 9.28 -5.92 -9.42
N TYR A 36 9.65 -6.87 -8.56
CA TYR A 36 9.82 -8.27 -8.95
C TYR A 36 8.56 -8.84 -9.61
N GLN A 37 7.37 -8.57 -9.04
CA GLN A 37 6.09 -9.01 -9.61
C GLN A 37 5.77 -8.42 -11.00
N LEU A 38 6.25 -7.21 -11.29
CA LEU A 38 6.11 -6.60 -12.61
C LEU A 38 7.15 -7.15 -13.60
N ALA A 39 8.38 -7.37 -13.16
CA ALA A 39 9.43 -7.97 -13.97
C ALA A 39 9.06 -9.40 -14.41
N GLU A 40 8.41 -10.20 -13.56
CA GLU A 40 7.86 -11.52 -13.92
C GLU A 40 6.80 -11.47 -15.03
N ARG A 41 6.27 -10.28 -15.34
CA ARG A 41 5.28 -10.03 -16.40
C ARG A 41 5.89 -9.28 -17.59
N ASP A 42 7.21 -9.28 -17.72
CA ASP A 42 7.98 -8.55 -18.74
C ASP A 42 7.72 -7.03 -18.77
N ILE A 43 7.38 -6.45 -17.61
CA ILE A 43 7.17 -5.00 -17.47
C ILE A 43 8.46 -4.35 -16.98
N TRP A 44 8.97 -3.40 -17.77
CA TRP A 44 10.14 -2.61 -17.38
C TRP A 44 9.80 -1.53 -16.35
N VAL A 45 10.38 -1.65 -15.16
CA VAL A 45 10.24 -0.68 -14.07
C VAL A 45 11.44 0.26 -14.07
N HIS A 46 11.17 1.55 -13.94
CA HIS A 46 12.15 2.63 -14.07
C HIS A 46 12.64 3.14 -12.70
N GLY A 47 11.89 2.86 -11.63
CA GLY A 47 12.25 3.28 -10.28
C GLY A 47 11.33 2.77 -9.19
N SER A 48 11.70 3.07 -7.95
CA SER A 48 11.05 2.59 -6.73
C SER A 48 11.02 3.71 -5.69
N LEU A 49 9.99 3.69 -4.84
CA LEU A 49 9.92 4.51 -3.62
C LEU A 49 10.62 3.84 -2.43
N ASP A 50 11.10 2.62 -2.60
CA ASP A 50 11.79 1.81 -1.57
C ASP A 50 11.02 1.76 -0.24
N ALA A 51 9.69 1.66 -0.36
CA ALA A 51 8.73 1.65 0.73
C ALA A 51 8.78 2.90 1.65
N LEU A 52 9.31 4.03 1.17
CA LEU A 52 9.42 5.28 1.94
C LEU A 52 8.17 6.16 1.89
N GLY A 53 7.26 5.93 0.94
CA GLY A 53 6.02 6.70 0.79
C GLY A 53 5.96 7.48 -0.50
N GLU A 54 4.77 7.98 -0.85
CA GLU A 54 4.51 8.67 -2.13
C GLU A 54 5.12 10.07 -2.19
N GLU A 55 5.41 10.65 -1.03
CA GLU A 55 6.12 11.91 -0.84
C GLU A 55 7.53 11.92 -1.44
N GLU A 56 8.12 10.73 -1.60
CA GLU A 56 9.43 10.48 -2.21
C GLU A 56 9.34 10.29 -3.73
N LEU A 57 8.17 10.47 -4.35
CA LEU A 57 8.09 10.51 -5.80
C LEU A 57 8.99 11.63 -6.34
N PRO A 58 9.70 11.39 -7.45
CA PRO A 58 10.52 12.42 -8.07
C PRO A 58 9.68 13.66 -8.41
N LYS A 59 10.05 14.80 -7.84
CA LYS A 59 9.34 16.10 -8.01
C LYS A 59 9.85 16.92 -9.19
N HIS A 60 10.98 16.51 -9.75
CA HIS A 60 11.67 17.19 -10.83
C HIS A 60 11.83 16.23 -12.02
N SER A 61 12.29 16.77 -13.15
CA SER A 61 12.54 15.95 -14.32
C SER A 61 13.65 14.93 -14.06
N ILE A 62 13.47 13.72 -14.58
CA ILE A 62 14.51 12.69 -14.62
C ILE A 62 15.07 12.67 -16.04
N PHE A 63 16.38 12.84 -16.18
CA PHE A 63 17.06 12.90 -17.48
C PHE A 63 16.43 13.91 -18.48
N GLY A 64 15.91 15.04 -17.97
CA GLY A 64 15.23 16.05 -18.79
C GLY A 64 13.78 15.71 -19.17
N MET A 65 13.25 14.55 -18.75
CA MET A 65 11.86 14.16 -18.95
C MET A 65 10.98 14.74 -17.84
N SER A 66 9.95 15.52 -18.21
CA SER A 66 8.92 15.91 -17.26
C SER A 66 8.11 14.69 -16.85
N LEU A 67 7.76 14.62 -15.56
CA LEU A 67 7.04 13.49 -14.99
C LEU A 67 5.59 13.88 -14.69
N ASP A 68 4.67 12.96 -14.96
CA ASP A 68 3.23 13.13 -14.83
C ASP A 68 2.60 11.85 -14.28
N PHE A 69 2.80 11.66 -12.97
CA PHE A 69 2.40 10.45 -12.27
C PHE A 69 0.88 10.36 -12.05
N VAL A 70 0.36 9.17 -12.31
CA VAL A 70 -0.95 8.70 -11.86
C VAL A 70 -0.79 7.42 -11.05
N LYS A 71 -1.63 7.23 -10.04
CA LYS A 71 -1.61 6.06 -9.18
C LYS A 71 -2.56 4.98 -9.69
N CYS A 72 -2.03 3.78 -9.95
CA CYS A 72 -2.84 2.60 -10.21
C CYS A 72 -3.44 2.07 -8.90
N THR A 73 -4.77 1.98 -8.82
CA THR A 73 -5.46 1.57 -7.59
C THR A 73 -6.75 0.79 -7.91
N HIS A 74 -7.44 0.33 -6.88
CA HIS A 74 -8.69 -0.42 -7.05
C HIS A 74 -9.91 0.49 -7.18
N ILE A 75 -10.93 -0.04 -7.86
CA ILE A 75 -12.29 0.50 -7.83
C ILE A 75 -12.75 0.59 -6.37
N GLY A 76 -13.23 1.78 -5.98
CA GLY A 76 -13.65 2.06 -4.61
C GLY A 76 -12.51 2.45 -3.66
N SER A 77 -11.30 2.69 -4.17
CA SER A 77 -10.19 3.20 -3.34
C SER A 77 -10.55 4.53 -2.68
N THR A 78 -10.63 4.50 -1.34
CA THR A 78 -10.91 5.65 -0.48
C THR A 78 -9.64 6.23 0.15
N GLU A 79 -8.45 5.98 -0.40
CA GLU A 79 -7.22 6.54 0.17
C GLU A 79 -7.31 8.08 0.16
N ILE A 80 -7.54 8.70 1.32
CA ILE A 80 -7.64 10.14 1.47
C ILE A 80 -6.22 10.62 1.79
N GLY A 81 -5.46 11.09 0.81
CA GLY A 81 -4.12 11.62 1.07
C GLY A 81 -3.17 11.71 -0.11
N SER A 82 -3.39 10.94 -1.17
CA SER A 82 -2.58 11.09 -2.39
C SER A 82 -3.08 12.26 -3.23
N GLY A 83 -2.17 13.17 -3.59
CA GLY A 83 -2.42 14.25 -4.56
C GLY A 83 -2.42 13.78 -6.02
N LEU A 84 -2.14 12.50 -6.27
CA LEU A 84 -2.07 11.94 -7.62
C LEU A 84 -3.45 11.62 -8.16
N ALA A 85 -3.64 11.87 -9.46
CA ALA A 85 -4.78 11.33 -10.20
C ALA A 85 -4.72 9.79 -10.19
N ARG A 86 -5.89 9.14 -10.31
CA ARG A 86 -6.02 7.69 -10.13
C ARG A 86 -6.46 7.01 -11.40
N ILE A 87 -5.91 5.82 -11.64
CA ILE A 87 -6.43 4.86 -12.62
C ILE A 87 -6.93 3.65 -11.85
N LEU A 88 -8.21 3.31 -12.05
CA LEU A 88 -8.85 2.16 -11.41
C LEU A 88 -8.59 0.91 -12.25
N THR A 89 -7.73 0.01 -11.77
CA THR A 89 -7.21 -1.11 -12.57
C THR A 89 -7.65 -2.48 -12.07
N TYR A 90 -8.14 -2.58 -10.82
CA TYR A 90 -8.62 -3.83 -10.25
C TYR A 90 -9.78 -3.60 -9.28
N ARG A 91 -10.41 -4.67 -8.81
CA ARG A 91 -11.46 -4.62 -7.77
C ARG A 91 -11.01 -5.47 -6.59
N THR A 92 -11.33 -5.02 -5.39
CA THR A 92 -11.22 -5.82 -4.17
C THR A 92 -12.60 -6.36 -3.81
N GLN A 93 -12.66 -7.62 -3.37
CA GLN A 93 -13.83 -8.17 -2.71
C GLN A 93 -13.56 -8.26 -1.22
N PRO A 94 -14.36 -7.61 -0.37
CA PRO A 94 -14.28 -7.79 1.08
C PRO A 94 -14.54 -9.26 1.42
N MET A 95 -13.77 -9.81 2.35
CA MET A 95 -14.20 -11.02 3.06
C MET A 95 -15.08 -10.60 4.24
N GLU A 96 -16.18 -11.31 4.47
CA GLU A 96 -17.16 -11.00 5.53
C GLU A 96 -16.64 -11.33 6.94
N ASP A 97 -15.73 -12.30 7.07
CA ASP A 97 -15.17 -12.67 8.36
C ASP A 97 -14.04 -11.73 8.79
N HIS A 98 -14.30 -10.96 9.83
CA HIS A 98 -13.28 -10.25 10.58
C HIS A 98 -12.93 -11.04 11.84
N PRO A 99 -11.63 -11.31 12.11
CA PRO A 99 -11.26 -11.89 13.39
C PRO A 99 -11.58 -10.92 14.52
N ASP A 100 -11.91 -11.46 15.69
CA ASP A 100 -12.05 -10.64 16.88
C ASP A 100 -10.69 -10.03 17.27
N LEU A 101 -10.66 -8.69 17.31
CA LEU A 101 -9.47 -7.90 17.63
C LEU A 101 -9.47 -7.39 19.08
N SER A 102 -10.54 -7.63 19.85
CA SER A 102 -10.76 -7.09 21.20
C SER A 102 -9.59 -7.35 22.16
N GLU A 103 -9.05 -8.57 22.13
CA GLU A 103 -7.95 -9.03 22.99
C GLU A 103 -6.56 -8.79 22.38
N LYS A 104 -6.46 -8.18 21.20
CA LYS A 104 -5.18 -7.93 20.53
C LYS A 104 -4.58 -6.61 21.00
N THR A 105 -3.27 -6.59 21.19
CA THR A 105 -2.54 -5.45 21.77
C THR A 105 -1.64 -4.72 20.77
N HIS A 106 -1.22 -5.39 19.71
CA HIS A 106 -0.30 -4.88 18.70
C HIS A 106 -0.86 -5.12 17.30
N PHE A 107 -0.88 -4.07 16.47
CA PHE A 107 -1.47 -4.10 15.14
C PHE A 107 -0.50 -3.54 14.12
N PHE A 108 -0.35 -4.23 12.99
CA PHE A 108 0.35 -3.69 11.82
C PHE A 108 -0.65 -3.44 10.69
N TRP A 109 -0.73 -2.18 10.24
CA TRP A 109 -1.71 -1.75 9.25
C TRP A 109 -1.07 -1.62 7.87
N MET A 110 -1.63 -2.34 6.90
CA MET A 110 -1.18 -2.26 5.50
C MET A 110 -1.86 -1.12 4.73
N SER A 111 -2.97 -0.57 5.25
CA SER A 111 -3.63 0.63 4.72
C SER A 111 -4.45 1.36 5.79
N ALA A 112 -4.65 2.67 5.58
CA ALA A 112 -5.54 3.50 6.38
C ALA A 112 -6.98 2.94 6.45
N SER A 113 -7.50 2.43 5.33
CA SER A 113 -8.86 1.86 5.28
C SER A 113 -9.04 0.62 6.16
N GLN A 114 -8.00 -0.21 6.31
CA GLN A 114 -8.04 -1.35 7.23
C GLN A 114 -8.06 -0.90 8.69
N PHE A 115 -7.26 0.11 9.01
CA PHE A 115 -7.26 0.73 10.32
C PHE A 115 -8.63 1.34 10.66
N ASP A 116 -9.22 2.14 9.76
CA ASP A 116 -10.53 2.76 9.99
C ASP A 116 -11.62 1.71 10.19
N LYS A 117 -11.63 0.65 9.37
CA LYS A 117 -12.59 -0.44 9.50
C LYS A 117 -12.43 -1.15 10.84
N ALA A 118 -11.20 -1.50 11.23
CA ALA A 118 -10.94 -2.16 12.50
C ALA A 118 -11.33 -1.28 13.69
N LEU A 119 -10.99 0.01 13.66
CA LEU A 119 -11.35 0.96 14.72
C LEU A 119 -12.86 1.18 14.82
N SER A 120 -13.59 1.14 13.68
CA SER A 120 -15.05 1.25 13.68
C SER A 120 -15.74 0.04 14.32
N LEU A 121 -15.17 -1.16 14.15
CA LEU A 121 -15.71 -2.41 14.70
C LEU A 121 -15.27 -2.64 16.15
N PHE A 122 -14.05 -2.21 16.48
CA PHE A 122 -13.43 -2.42 17.79
C PHE A 122 -12.85 -1.10 18.33
N PRO A 123 -13.69 -0.14 18.77
CA PRO A 123 -13.21 1.17 19.26
C PRO A 123 -12.19 1.08 20.39
N GLN A 124 -12.20 -0.01 21.18
CA GLN A 124 -11.25 -0.28 22.26
C GLN A 124 -9.80 -0.46 21.79
N ILE A 125 -9.56 -0.68 20.48
CA ILE A 125 -8.19 -0.79 19.96
C ILE A 125 -7.49 0.58 19.87
N ARG A 126 -8.22 1.68 20.07
CA ARG A 126 -7.71 3.07 19.93
C ARG A 126 -6.44 3.34 20.73
N ASP A 127 -6.34 2.80 21.94
CA ASP A 127 -5.24 3.05 22.87
C ASP A 127 -4.16 1.95 22.82
N ARG A 128 -4.25 1.03 21.86
CA ARG A 128 -3.31 -0.09 21.68
C ARG A 128 -2.10 0.33 20.86
N PHE A 129 -1.15 -0.59 20.68
CA PHE A 129 0.06 -0.33 19.90
C PHE A 129 -0.21 -0.53 18.42
N HIS A 130 0.05 0.51 17.64
CA HIS A 130 -0.12 0.52 16.20
C HIS A 130 1.24 0.62 15.51
N ALA A 131 1.35 -0.06 14.37
CA ALA A 131 2.49 0.02 13.49
C ALA A 131 2.03 0.08 12.04
N CYS A 132 2.80 0.73 11.17
CA CYS A 132 2.58 0.73 9.73
C CYS A 132 3.85 1.16 8.98
N GLY A 133 3.78 1.13 7.64
CA GLY A 133 4.76 1.76 6.78
C GLY A 133 4.71 3.29 6.82
N PRO A 134 5.75 3.98 6.36
CA PRO A 134 5.73 5.43 6.19
C PRO A 134 4.71 5.87 5.12
N GLY A 135 4.42 7.17 5.08
CA GLY A 135 3.47 7.77 4.16
C GLY A 135 2.02 7.79 4.68
N ILE A 136 1.07 7.74 3.74
CA ILE A 136 -0.36 8.07 3.94
C ILE A 136 -0.98 7.38 5.16
N THR A 137 -0.72 6.08 5.36
CA THR A 137 -1.29 5.33 6.49
C THR A 137 -0.83 5.90 7.83
N SER A 138 0.47 6.17 7.97
CA SER A 138 1.03 6.74 9.20
C SER A 138 0.48 8.14 9.49
N SER A 139 0.40 8.99 8.46
CA SER A 139 -0.17 10.35 8.56
C SER A 139 -1.64 10.31 8.94
N HIS A 140 -2.41 9.39 8.36
CA HIS A 140 -3.84 9.21 8.67
C HIS A 140 -4.05 8.75 10.12
N ILE A 141 -3.30 7.74 10.57
CA ILE A 141 -3.41 7.26 11.97
C ILE A 141 -3.06 8.37 12.95
N ARG A 142 -2.00 9.17 12.71
CA ARG A 142 -1.69 10.35 13.54
C ARG A 142 -2.81 11.37 13.56
N LYS A 143 -3.45 11.63 12.42
CA LYS A 143 -4.61 12.53 12.34
C LYS A 143 -5.81 12.02 13.14
N VAL A 144 -6.07 10.72 13.13
CA VAL A 144 -7.23 10.10 13.80
C VAL A 144 -7.01 9.90 15.30
N LEU A 145 -5.80 9.50 15.70
CA LEU A 145 -5.47 9.16 17.10
C LEU A 145 -4.77 10.28 17.86
N GLY A 146 -4.16 11.23 17.16
CA GLY A 146 -3.33 12.30 17.72
C GLY A 146 -1.83 11.99 17.68
N GLU A 147 -1.00 13.02 17.85
CA GLU A 147 0.47 12.91 17.77
C GLU A 147 1.08 12.06 18.90
N SER A 148 0.41 11.97 20.05
CA SER A 148 0.80 11.17 21.20
C SER A 148 0.36 9.70 21.11
N ALA A 149 -0.23 9.28 19.99
CA ALA A 149 -0.67 7.91 19.82
C ALA A 149 0.51 6.92 19.86
N ASN A 150 0.26 5.69 20.31
CA ASN A 150 1.21 4.59 20.30
C ASN A 150 1.44 4.06 18.88
N LEU A 151 1.96 4.90 17.98
CA LEU A 151 2.23 4.59 16.58
C LEU A 151 3.73 4.52 16.32
N SER A 152 4.19 3.36 15.82
CA SER A 152 5.56 3.17 15.33
C SER A 152 5.57 2.98 13.81
N VAL A 153 6.56 3.54 13.13
CA VAL A 153 6.70 3.45 11.67
C VAL A 153 7.87 2.55 11.34
N PHE A 154 7.63 1.56 10.47
CA PHE A 154 8.64 0.61 10.02
C PHE A 154 8.59 0.49 8.50
N VAL A 155 9.74 0.55 7.84
CA VAL A 155 9.83 0.38 6.37
C VAL A 155 9.28 -0.98 5.92
N HIS A 156 9.50 -2.02 6.73
CA HIS A 156 9.08 -3.39 6.44
C HIS A 156 8.34 -4.02 7.63
N TYR A 157 7.41 -4.92 7.32
CA TYR A 157 6.67 -5.71 8.32
C TYR A 157 7.61 -6.59 9.15
N GLU A 158 8.65 -7.12 8.51
CA GLU A 158 9.67 -7.95 9.12
C GLU A 158 10.48 -7.16 10.16
N SER A 159 10.76 -5.88 9.91
CA SER A 159 11.42 -5.00 10.89
C SER A 159 10.55 -4.77 12.12
N TRP A 160 9.23 -4.66 11.94
CA TRP A 160 8.29 -4.60 13.06
C TRP A 160 8.27 -5.91 13.86
N LEU A 161 8.21 -7.07 13.20
CA LEU A 161 8.30 -8.37 13.88
C LEU A 161 9.59 -8.47 14.70
N GLN A 162 10.73 -8.08 14.11
CA GLN A 162 12.02 -8.10 14.80
C GLN A 162 12.02 -7.18 16.03
N SER A 163 11.37 -6.01 15.95
CA SER A 163 11.22 -5.10 17.09
C SER A 163 10.45 -5.72 18.26
N LEU A 164 9.60 -6.72 17.99
CA LEU A 164 8.86 -7.51 18.97
C LEU A 164 9.63 -8.78 19.42
N GLY A 165 10.88 -8.96 18.98
CA GLY A 165 11.66 -10.18 19.23
C GLY A 165 11.20 -11.40 18.43
N LEU A 166 10.42 -11.20 17.37
CA LEU A 166 9.91 -12.26 16.50
C LEU A 166 10.73 -12.34 15.20
N LYS A 167 11.10 -13.55 14.79
CA LYS A 167 11.71 -13.79 13.48
C LYS A 167 10.68 -13.90 12.36
N GLU A 168 9.49 -14.38 12.70
CA GLU A 168 8.38 -14.62 11.79
C GLU A 168 7.06 -14.56 12.56
N PHE A 169 5.95 -14.38 11.85
CA PHE A 169 4.62 -14.46 12.45
C PHE A 169 4.29 -15.92 12.78
N LYS A 170 4.05 -16.21 14.06
CA LYS A 170 3.73 -17.56 14.57
C LYS A 170 2.24 -17.79 14.81
N GLY A 171 1.39 -16.84 14.40
CA GLY A 171 -0.05 -16.93 14.60
C GLY A 171 -0.74 -17.68 13.46
N LYS A 172 -2.05 -17.91 13.64
CA LYS A 172 -2.91 -18.38 12.55
C LYS A 172 -3.06 -17.24 11.54
N GLU A 173 -2.72 -17.49 10.28
CA GLU A 173 -3.10 -16.60 9.19
C GLU A 173 -4.63 -16.57 9.11
N LEU A 174 -5.20 -15.44 9.52
CA LEU A 174 -6.59 -15.11 9.29
C LEU A 174 -6.58 -14.41 7.94
N GLY A 175 -7.10 -15.08 6.91
CA GLY A 175 -6.84 -14.80 5.50
C GLY A 175 -6.82 -13.32 5.10
N ASN A 176 -6.05 -13.01 4.05
CA ASN A 176 -6.01 -11.67 3.47
C ASN A 176 -7.44 -11.15 3.20
N GLN A 177 -7.76 -9.96 3.71
CA GLN A 177 -9.08 -9.29 3.59
C GLN A 177 -9.52 -8.97 2.15
N THR A 178 -8.73 -9.38 1.16
CA THR A 178 -8.99 -9.22 -0.26
C THR A 178 -8.51 -10.45 -0.99
N LYS A 179 -9.41 -11.15 -1.71
CA LYS A 179 -8.96 -12.03 -2.80
C LYS A 179 -8.17 -11.17 -3.78
N LYS A 180 -6.90 -11.54 -4.01
CA LYS A 180 -6.17 -11.03 -5.17
C LYS A 180 -6.87 -11.63 -6.38
N ASN A 181 -7.28 -10.80 -7.34
CA ASN A 181 -7.61 -11.34 -8.66
C ASN A 181 -6.36 -12.08 -9.14
N SER A 182 -6.47 -13.40 -9.29
CA SER A 182 -5.50 -14.16 -10.06
C SER A 182 -5.44 -13.56 -11.47
N PRO A 183 -4.26 -13.53 -12.09
CA PRO A 183 -4.10 -13.03 -13.44
C PRO A 183 -5.05 -13.72 -14.43
#